data_AF-A0A934RE51-F1
#
_entry.id   AF-A0A934RE51-F1
#
_cell.length_a   1.000
_cell.length_b   1.000
_cell.length_c   1.000
_cell.angle_alpha   90.00
_cell.angle_beta   90.00
_cell.angle_gamma   90.00
#
_symmetry.space_group_name_H-M   'P 1'
#
loop_
_entity.id
_entity.type
_entity.pdbx_description
1 polymer ?
#
loop_
_entity_poly.entity_id
_entity_poly.type
_entity_poly.pdbx_seq_one_letter_code
_entity_poly.pdbx_strand_id
1 'polypeptide(L)'
;MACGSKELVFVYGTLRSNASNAFRMKGGELKGVRCVRGHLYQISWYPGLVLDPAGGFVVGEVWEVSKELLNRLDEFEGLPEGAEEGDEYRRVRVEVDVLPEIRGTPEWEQFGGTEDLGEVWVWEWKGDANRATEVGSGDWLDVESPPQKPIFTGIGCAGVLAFTIGVQYLLGIVVDLLPKVAWAEGVDFGVHHAGVLAALCLGGFSLRMAVRRREPGQVFQILMGLSLLFLGFQCIIGIIVVLSTLLSAAFS
;
A
#
# COMPACT_ATOMS: atom_id res chain seq x y z
N MET A 1 10.08 -23.91 -28.69
CA MET A 1 9.88 -23.45 -27.29
C MET A 1 11.24 -23.51 -26.61
N ALA A 2 12.00 -22.41 -26.62
CA ALA A 2 13.17 -22.32 -25.77
C ALA A 2 12.64 -22.12 -24.35
N CYS A 3 12.91 -23.08 -23.46
CA CYS A 3 12.82 -22.83 -22.02
C CYS A 3 13.95 -21.83 -21.72
N GLY A 4 13.67 -20.55 -21.88
CA GLY A 4 14.62 -19.49 -21.56
C GLY A 4 14.90 -19.57 -20.07
N SER A 5 16.18 -19.66 -19.70
CA SER A 5 16.60 -19.61 -18.30
C SER A 5 16.01 -18.37 -17.65
N LYS A 6 15.26 -18.56 -16.57
CA LYS A 6 14.69 -17.48 -15.78
C LYS A 6 15.67 -17.15 -14.65
N GLU A 7 15.85 -15.86 -14.41
CA GLU A 7 16.76 -15.32 -13.39
C GLU A 7 15.95 -14.48 -12.40
N LEU A 8 16.35 -14.46 -11.14
CA LEU A 8 15.77 -13.58 -10.13
C LEU A 8 16.63 -12.33 -9.98
N VAL A 9 16.00 -11.17 -10.00
CA VAL A 9 16.64 -9.86 -9.81
C VAL A 9 15.97 -9.12 -8.66
N PHE A 10 16.77 -8.54 -7.78
CA PHE A 10 16.34 -7.61 -6.74
C PHE A 10 16.54 -6.18 -7.21
N VAL A 11 15.44 -5.44 -7.35
CA VAL A 11 15.44 -4.02 -7.72
C VAL A 11 15.06 -3.16 -6.52
N TYR A 12 15.93 -2.24 -6.14
CA TYR A 12 15.75 -1.37 -4.98
C TYR A 12 15.41 0.08 -5.36
N GLY A 13 15.48 0.41 -6.65
CA GLY A 13 15.45 1.78 -7.16
C GLY A 13 14.39 2.06 -8.22
N THR A 14 14.81 2.78 -9.26
CA THR A 14 13.91 3.29 -10.30
C THR A 14 13.16 2.21 -11.10
N LEU A 15 13.63 0.96 -11.06
CA LEU A 15 13.02 -0.20 -11.71
C LEU A 15 11.84 -0.81 -10.93
N ARG A 16 11.61 -0.40 -9.68
CA ARG A 16 10.48 -0.91 -8.86
C ARG A 16 9.12 -0.55 -9.46
N SER A 17 8.09 -1.33 -9.14
CA SER A 17 6.73 -1.25 -9.69
C SER A 17 6.11 0.15 -9.68
N ASN A 18 6.43 0.97 -8.67
CA ASN A 18 5.88 2.31 -8.47
C ASN A 18 6.92 3.43 -8.69
N ALA A 19 8.00 3.14 -9.41
CA ALA A 19 9.05 4.09 -9.73
C ALA A 19 9.07 4.46 -11.22
N SER A 20 9.88 5.44 -11.61
CA SER A 20 9.89 6.07 -12.94
C SER A 20 10.17 5.11 -14.08
N ASN A 21 10.94 4.04 -13.83
CA ASN A 21 11.38 3.08 -14.84
C ASN A 21 10.69 1.71 -14.70
N ALA A 22 9.59 1.61 -13.95
CA ALA A 22 8.80 0.37 -13.80
C ALA A 22 8.42 -0.29 -15.13
N PHE A 23 8.18 0.51 -16.18
CA PHE A 23 7.81 0.02 -17.51
C PHE A 23 8.87 -0.90 -18.15
N ARG A 24 10.13 -0.80 -17.71
CA ARG A 24 11.24 -1.66 -18.18
C ARG A 24 11.09 -3.09 -17.69
N MET A 25 10.41 -3.30 -16.55
CA MET A 25 10.11 -4.62 -16.00
C MET A 25 8.98 -5.35 -16.75
N LYS A 26 8.43 -4.76 -17.82
CA LYS A 26 7.40 -5.40 -18.64
C LYS A 26 7.89 -6.74 -19.20
N GLY A 27 7.23 -7.81 -18.81
CA GLY A 27 7.57 -9.18 -19.16
C GLY A 27 8.22 -9.98 -18.03
N GLY A 28 8.61 -9.32 -16.94
CA GLY A 28 8.98 -9.98 -15.68
C GLY A 28 7.76 -10.30 -14.81
N GLU A 29 7.96 -11.20 -13.86
CA GLU A 29 6.95 -11.58 -12.86
C GLU A 29 7.42 -11.16 -11.47
N LEU A 30 6.66 -10.30 -10.79
CA LEU A 30 6.95 -9.89 -9.42
C LEU A 30 6.78 -11.09 -8.47
N LYS A 31 7.84 -11.45 -7.75
CA LYS A 31 7.83 -12.53 -6.76
C LYS A 31 7.57 -12.02 -5.34
N GLY A 32 7.87 -10.75 -5.06
CA GLY A 32 7.50 -10.12 -3.79
C GLY A 32 8.42 -9.00 -3.36
N VAL A 33 8.07 -8.36 -2.24
CA VAL A 33 8.90 -7.33 -1.59
C VAL A 33 9.93 -8.02 -0.69
N ARG A 34 11.18 -7.55 -0.76
CA ARG A 34 12.31 -8.08 0.01
C ARG A 34 13.20 -6.95 0.52
N CYS A 35 14.14 -7.29 1.38
CA CYS A 35 15.20 -6.40 1.81
C CYS A 35 16.57 -7.07 1.77
N VAL A 36 17.60 -6.24 1.65
CA VAL A 36 19.01 -6.64 1.80
C VAL A 36 19.67 -5.74 2.84
N ARG A 37 20.80 -6.20 3.41
CA ARG A 37 21.60 -5.41 4.35
C ARG A 37 22.56 -4.49 3.60
N GLY A 38 22.51 -3.19 3.90
CA GLY A 38 23.40 -2.23 3.29
C GLY A 38 23.00 -0.77 3.51
N HIS A 39 23.51 0.07 2.64
CA HIS A 39 23.27 1.52 2.61
C HIS A 39 22.72 1.92 1.25
N LEU A 40 21.65 2.70 1.26
CA LEU A 40 21.05 3.27 0.06
C LEU A 40 21.47 4.73 -0.06
N TYR A 41 21.98 5.12 -1.22
CA TYR A 41 22.42 6.48 -1.49
C TYR A 41 21.63 7.08 -2.65
N GLN A 42 21.30 8.35 -2.54
CA GLN A 42 20.87 9.19 -3.64
C GLN A 42 22.11 9.81 -4.30
N ILE A 43 22.43 9.32 -5.50
CA ILE A 43 23.55 9.82 -6.31
C ILE A 43 23.09 11.07 -7.08
N SER A 44 21.95 10.96 -7.75
CA SER A 44 21.31 12.07 -8.48
C SER A 44 19.81 11.78 -8.62
N TRP A 45 19.34 11.56 -9.85
CA TRP A 45 17.99 11.08 -10.16
C TRP A 45 17.83 9.57 -9.92
N TYR A 46 18.90 8.87 -9.54
CA TYR A 46 18.95 7.42 -9.39
C TYR A 46 19.65 7.01 -8.08
N PRO A 47 19.31 5.81 -7.54
CA PRO A 47 19.90 5.29 -6.32
C PRO A 47 21.16 4.47 -6.55
N GLY A 48 22.01 4.40 -5.52
CA GLY A 48 23.08 3.43 -5.40
C GLY A 48 22.94 2.61 -4.13
N LEU A 49 22.93 1.28 -4.25
CA LEU A 49 23.03 0.37 -3.12
C LEU A 49 24.50 -0.01 -2.88
N VAL A 50 24.97 0.12 -1.64
CA VAL A 50 26.23 -0.47 -1.18
C VAL A 50 25.88 -1.58 -0.19
N LEU A 51 26.32 -2.81 -0.45
CA LEU A 51 26.04 -3.93 0.44
C LEU A 51 26.93 -3.84 1.68
N ASP A 52 26.31 -3.95 2.86
CA ASP A 52 27.01 -3.97 4.13
C ASP A 52 26.20 -4.80 5.13
N PRO A 53 26.69 -5.97 5.58
CA PRO A 53 26.03 -6.78 6.60
C PRO A 53 25.74 -6.05 7.92
N ALA A 54 26.54 -5.03 8.27
CA ALA A 54 26.34 -4.19 9.44
C ALA A 54 25.38 -3.01 9.18
N GLY A 55 24.99 -2.79 7.92
CA GLY A 55 24.10 -1.72 7.49
C GLY A 55 22.64 -1.93 7.87
N GLY A 56 21.83 -0.93 7.49
CA GLY A 56 20.39 -0.95 7.61
C GLY A 56 19.72 -1.92 6.62
N PHE A 57 18.39 -1.94 6.60
CA PHE A 57 17.64 -2.65 5.58
C PHE A 57 17.38 -1.74 4.39
N VAL A 58 17.74 -2.20 3.20
CA VAL A 58 17.37 -1.56 1.94
C VAL A 58 16.21 -2.33 1.32
N VAL A 59 15.12 -1.63 1.07
CA VAL A 59 13.85 -2.19 0.59
C VAL A 59 13.82 -2.25 -0.92
N GLY A 60 13.38 -3.39 -1.46
CA GLY A 60 13.21 -3.58 -2.89
C GLY A 60 12.20 -4.66 -3.24
N GLU A 61 12.16 -5.00 -4.53
CA GLU A 61 11.26 -5.99 -5.11
C GLU A 61 12.09 -7.06 -5.81
N VAL A 62 11.73 -8.33 -5.64
CA VAL A 62 12.30 -9.43 -6.41
C VAL A 62 11.41 -9.75 -7.59
N TRP A 63 12.03 -9.83 -8.76
CA TRP A 63 11.38 -10.14 -10.02
C TRP A 63 12.03 -11.35 -10.68
N GLU A 64 11.22 -12.21 -11.24
CA GLU A 64 11.66 -13.26 -12.15
C GLU A 64 11.63 -12.72 -13.59
N VAL A 65 12.79 -12.73 -14.25
CA VAL A 65 12.99 -12.15 -15.58
C VAL A 65 13.59 -13.17 -16.53
N SER A 66 13.31 -13.04 -17.82
CA SER A 66 14.03 -13.82 -18.85
C SER A 66 15.44 -13.28 -19.02
N LYS A 67 16.35 -14.10 -19.57
CA LYS A 67 17.71 -13.68 -19.89
C LYS A 67 17.76 -12.46 -20.83
N GLU A 68 16.84 -12.37 -21.78
CA GLU A 68 16.74 -11.23 -22.71
C GLU A 68 16.30 -9.96 -21.98
N LEU A 69 15.42 -10.07 -20.99
CA LEU A 69 15.06 -8.93 -20.14
C LEU A 69 16.23 -8.54 -19.25
N LEU A 70 16.94 -9.49 -18.65
CA LEU A 70 18.13 -9.23 -17.83
C LEU A 70 19.20 -8.46 -18.62
N ASN A 71 19.53 -8.88 -19.84
CA ASN A 71 20.51 -8.17 -20.67
C ASN A 71 20.07 -6.72 -20.97
N ARG A 72 18.78 -6.47 -21.21
CA ARG A 72 18.27 -5.10 -21.41
C ARG A 72 18.34 -4.24 -20.14
N LEU A 73 18.25 -4.86 -18.97
CA LEU A 73 18.42 -4.17 -17.69
C LEU A 73 19.91 -3.87 -17.45
N ASP A 74 20.81 -4.82 -17.75
CA ASP A 74 22.26 -4.59 -17.68
C ASP A 74 22.69 -3.38 -18.54
N GLU A 75 22.23 -3.31 -19.79
CA GLU A 75 22.50 -2.17 -20.68
C GLU A 75 22.01 -0.84 -20.09
N PHE A 76 20.86 -0.85 -19.41
CA PHE A 76 20.30 0.34 -18.79
C PHE A 76 21.11 0.79 -17.56
N GLU A 77 21.60 -0.15 -16.76
CA GLU A 77 22.45 0.10 -15.59
C GLU A 77 23.93 0.33 -15.97
N GLY A 78 24.26 0.33 -17.27
CA GLY A 78 25.61 0.63 -17.77
C GLY A 78 26.59 -0.55 -17.72
N LEU A 79 26.08 -1.78 -17.67
CA LEU A 79 26.88 -3.00 -17.79
C LEU A 79 26.96 -3.42 -19.28
N PRO A 80 28.15 -3.77 -19.80
CA PRO A 80 28.28 -4.40 -21.10
C PRO A 80 27.47 -5.70 -21.19
N GLU A 81 26.98 -6.07 -22.37
CA GLU A 81 26.14 -7.26 -22.55
C GLU A 81 26.84 -8.53 -22.01
N GLY A 82 26.21 -9.18 -21.04
CA GLY A 82 26.72 -10.40 -20.40
C GLY A 82 27.88 -10.19 -19.42
N ALA A 83 28.28 -8.93 -19.15
CA ALA A 83 29.24 -8.61 -18.12
C ALA A 83 28.57 -8.45 -16.76
N GLU A 84 29.31 -8.79 -15.71
CA GLU A 84 28.89 -8.53 -14.32
C GLU A 84 29.53 -7.24 -13.77
N GLU A 85 30.46 -6.63 -14.51
CA GLU A 85 31.19 -5.44 -14.09
C GLU A 85 30.96 -4.32 -15.12
N GLY A 86 30.40 -3.19 -14.67
CA GLY A 86 30.25 -1.95 -15.44
C GLY A 86 31.11 -0.83 -14.85
N ASP A 87 30.90 0.41 -15.30
CA ASP A 87 31.66 1.55 -14.77
C ASP A 87 31.16 1.99 -13.37
N GLU A 88 29.85 2.20 -13.22
CA GLU A 88 29.23 2.66 -11.96
C GLU A 88 28.70 1.52 -11.09
N TYR A 89 28.25 0.44 -11.71
CA TYR A 89 27.63 -0.70 -11.04
C TYR A 89 28.38 -1.99 -11.31
N ARG A 90 28.28 -2.92 -10.37
CA ARG A 90 28.58 -4.34 -10.58
C ARG A 90 27.35 -5.17 -10.23
N ARG A 91 27.10 -6.22 -10.98
CA ARG A 91 26.02 -7.15 -10.71
C ARG A 91 26.55 -8.29 -9.82
N VAL A 92 25.96 -8.46 -8.66
CA VAL A 92 26.35 -9.46 -7.66
C VAL A 92 25.15 -10.28 -7.24
N ARG A 93 25.39 -11.48 -6.72
CA ARG A 93 24.35 -12.33 -6.12
C ARG A 93 24.28 -12.07 -4.63
N VAL A 94 23.06 -11.95 -4.12
CA VAL A 94 22.79 -11.72 -2.70
C VAL A 94 21.61 -12.56 -2.24
N GLU A 95 21.67 -12.99 -0.99
CA GLU A 95 20.49 -13.49 -0.30
C GLU A 95 19.58 -12.32 0.06
N VAL A 96 18.28 -12.54 -0.11
CA VAL A 96 17.25 -11.55 0.19
C VAL A 96 16.44 -11.99 1.39
N ASP A 97 16.18 -11.05 2.28
CA ASP A 97 15.38 -11.26 3.48
C ASP A 97 13.97 -10.72 3.32
N VAL A 98 13.06 -11.25 4.13
CA VAL A 98 11.75 -10.65 4.36
C VAL A 98 11.90 -9.49 5.33
N LEU A 99 11.29 -8.36 5.00
CA LEU A 99 11.20 -7.20 5.89
C LEU A 99 10.67 -7.61 7.27
N PRO A 100 11.37 -7.28 8.37
CA PRO A 100 10.91 -7.61 9.73
C PRO A 100 9.49 -7.11 10.02
N GLU A 101 9.10 -5.98 9.42
CA GLU A 101 7.81 -5.33 9.63
C GLU A 101 6.63 -6.13 9.06
N ILE A 102 6.84 -6.83 7.94
CA ILE A 102 5.77 -7.61 7.28
C ILE A 102 5.82 -9.09 7.65
N ARG A 103 6.91 -9.57 8.24
CA ARG A 103 7.08 -11.00 8.58
C ARG A 103 5.99 -11.44 9.57
N GLY A 104 5.17 -12.42 9.17
CA GLY A 104 4.08 -12.97 9.99
C GLY A 104 2.80 -12.12 10.04
N THR A 105 2.69 -11.06 9.22
CA THR A 105 1.46 -10.28 9.03
C THR A 105 0.63 -10.88 7.89
N PRO A 106 -0.69 -10.60 7.76
CA PRO A 106 -1.45 -10.98 6.56
C PRO A 106 -0.91 -10.35 5.27
N GLU A 107 -0.18 -9.23 5.36
CA GLU A 107 0.48 -8.57 4.23
C GLU A 107 1.61 -9.44 3.66
N TRP A 108 2.16 -10.36 4.45
CA TRP A 108 3.07 -11.43 4.01
C TRP A 108 2.43 -12.34 2.95
N GLU A 109 1.18 -12.76 3.13
CA GLU A 109 0.53 -13.65 2.16
C GLU A 109 0.29 -12.95 0.81
N GLN A 110 0.16 -11.62 0.85
CA GLN A 110 -0.12 -10.79 -0.33
C GLN A 110 1.16 -10.31 -1.05
N PHE A 111 2.19 -9.92 -0.30
CA PHE A 111 3.41 -9.29 -0.84
C PHE A 111 4.69 -10.10 -0.61
N GLY A 112 4.61 -11.12 0.26
CA GLY A 112 5.73 -11.92 0.72
C GLY A 112 6.18 -13.01 -0.24
N GLY A 113 5.34 -13.53 -1.13
CA GLY A 113 5.77 -14.56 -2.08
C GLY A 113 6.40 -15.79 -1.42
N THR A 114 7.22 -16.54 -2.16
CA THR A 114 7.92 -17.74 -1.67
C THR A 114 9.01 -17.39 -0.64
N GLU A 115 9.03 -18.06 0.52
CA GLU A 115 10.04 -17.82 1.58
C GLU A 115 11.48 -17.98 1.07
N ASP A 116 11.72 -18.97 0.23
CA ASP A 116 13.05 -19.26 -0.30
C ASP A 116 13.16 -18.84 -1.77
N LEU A 117 13.66 -17.62 -1.99
CA LEU A 117 14.03 -17.14 -3.32
C LEU A 117 15.52 -17.41 -3.62
N GLY A 118 16.27 -17.99 -2.68
CA GLY A 118 17.70 -18.19 -2.77
C GLY A 118 18.47 -16.90 -3.03
N GLU A 119 19.59 -17.05 -3.74
CA GLU A 119 20.39 -15.92 -4.22
C GLU A 119 19.75 -15.27 -5.45
N VAL A 120 19.70 -13.95 -5.44
CA VAL A 120 19.17 -13.14 -6.54
C VAL A 120 20.20 -12.12 -7.00
N TRP A 121 20.13 -11.71 -8.27
CA TRP A 121 21.00 -10.68 -8.81
C TRP A 121 20.62 -9.29 -8.31
N VAL A 122 21.61 -8.47 -8.02
CA VAL A 122 21.44 -7.05 -7.68
C VAL A 122 22.56 -6.22 -8.31
N TRP A 123 22.26 -4.99 -8.73
CA TRP A 123 23.28 -4.02 -9.14
C TRP A 123 23.80 -3.28 -7.91
N GLU A 124 25.00 -3.61 -7.46
CA GLU A 124 25.69 -2.88 -6.39
C GLU A 124 26.46 -1.69 -6.97
N TRP A 125 26.31 -0.54 -6.34
CA TRP A 125 26.97 0.69 -6.73
C TRP A 125 28.41 0.73 -6.21
N LYS A 126 29.35 1.09 -7.09
CA LYS A 126 30.79 1.14 -6.79
C LYS A 126 31.32 2.54 -6.49
N GLY A 127 30.45 3.55 -6.50
CA GLY A 127 30.88 4.94 -6.33
C GLY A 127 31.29 5.31 -4.90
N ASP A 128 31.83 6.51 -4.76
CA ASP A 128 32.28 7.05 -3.48
C ASP A 128 31.08 7.49 -2.63
N ALA A 129 30.77 6.70 -1.60
CA ALA A 129 29.70 6.97 -0.65
C ALA A 129 29.77 8.37 -0.01
N ASN A 130 30.98 8.96 0.12
CA ASN A 130 31.14 10.30 0.69
C ASN A 130 30.62 11.43 -0.22
N ARG A 131 30.32 11.11 -1.49
CA ARG A 131 29.83 12.07 -2.48
C ARG A 131 28.33 11.97 -2.74
N ALA A 132 27.65 11.02 -2.09
CA ALA A 132 26.22 10.80 -2.26
C ALA A 132 25.48 11.02 -0.94
N THR A 133 24.19 11.35 -1.03
CA THR A 133 23.36 11.56 0.16
C THR A 133 22.75 10.24 0.59
N GLU A 134 22.98 9.80 1.82
CA GLU A 134 22.38 8.57 2.32
C GLU A 134 20.85 8.73 2.48
N VAL A 135 20.10 7.74 2.01
CA VAL A 135 18.66 7.61 2.16
C VAL A 135 18.40 6.83 3.45
N GLY A 136 18.23 7.56 4.56
CA GLY A 136 18.15 6.96 5.90
C GLY A 136 16.96 6.02 6.13
N SER A 137 15.91 6.04 5.29
CA SER A 137 14.82 5.08 5.37
C SER A 137 15.12 3.74 4.71
N GLY A 138 16.13 3.66 3.84
CA GLY A 138 16.42 2.48 3.02
C GLY A 138 15.38 2.18 1.93
N ASP A 139 14.36 3.03 1.74
CA ASP A 139 13.35 2.90 0.68
C ASP A 139 13.49 4.06 -0.32
N TRP A 140 13.94 3.75 -1.55
CA TRP A 140 14.08 4.74 -2.63
C TRP A 140 12.76 5.47 -2.95
N LEU A 141 11.62 4.81 -2.77
CA LEU A 141 10.33 5.43 -3.05
C LEU A 141 10.01 6.58 -2.09
N ASP A 142 10.69 6.70 -0.95
CA ASP A 142 10.56 7.89 -0.08
C ASP A 142 11.25 9.13 -0.66
N VAL A 143 12.25 8.93 -1.51
CA VAL A 143 12.95 10.01 -2.23
C VAL A 143 12.19 10.36 -3.51
N GLU A 144 11.88 9.35 -4.31
CA GLU A 144 11.28 9.56 -5.64
C GLU A 144 9.79 9.91 -5.57
N SER A 145 9.06 9.33 -4.62
CA SER A 145 7.61 9.48 -4.47
C SER A 145 7.23 9.63 -2.98
N PRO A 146 7.67 10.73 -2.33
CA PRO A 146 7.55 10.89 -0.89
C PRO A 146 6.09 10.82 -0.42
N PRO A 147 5.83 10.22 0.75
CA PRO A 147 4.50 10.15 1.34
C PRO A 147 3.83 11.51 1.41
N GLN A 148 2.59 11.60 0.92
CA GLN A 148 1.85 12.85 0.90
C GLN A 148 1.03 13.03 2.18
N LYS A 149 0.69 14.30 2.49
CA LYS A 149 -0.22 14.62 3.60
C LYS A 149 -1.55 13.86 3.46
N PRO A 150 -2.13 13.34 4.55
CA PRO A 150 -3.27 12.41 4.53
C PRO A 150 -4.63 13.09 4.27
N ILE A 151 -4.74 13.86 3.19
CA ILE A 151 -5.94 14.66 2.88
C ILE A 151 -7.08 13.75 2.43
N PHE A 152 -6.81 12.77 1.56
CA PHE A 152 -7.85 11.86 1.06
C PHE A 152 -8.29 10.86 2.11
N THR A 153 -7.37 10.40 2.96
CA THR A 153 -7.69 9.64 4.15
C THR A 153 -8.70 10.39 5.02
N GLY A 154 -8.46 11.68 5.29
CA GLY A 154 -9.39 12.53 6.04
C GLY A 154 -10.77 12.67 5.39
N ILE A 155 -10.82 12.89 4.07
CA ILE A 155 -12.08 12.95 3.31
C ILE A 155 -12.84 11.62 3.38
N GLY A 156 -12.15 10.50 3.23
CA GLY A 156 -12.74 9.16 3.34
C GLY A 156 -13.37 8.93 4.70
N CYS A 157 -12.67 9.27 5.79
CA CYS A 157 -13.20 9.13 7.15
C CYS A 157 -14.38 10.07 7.42
N ALA A 158 -14.34 11.31 6.94
CA ALA A 158 -15.49 12.21 7.01
C ALA A 158 -16.71 11.64 6.27
N GLY A 159 -16.50 10.97 5.13
CA GLY A 159 -17.55 10.26 4.40
C GLY A 159 -18.16 9.10 5.20
N VAL A 160 -17.33 8.30 5.89
CA VAL A 160 -17.83 7.23 6.78
C VAL A 160 -18.66 7.79 7.93
N LEU A 161 -18.20 8.88 8.56
CA LEU A 161 -18.97 9.56 9.61
C LEU A 161 -20.31 10.10 9.08
N ALA A 162 -20.32 10.73 7.91
CA ALA A 162 -21.55 11.21 7.28
C ALA A 162 -22.51 10.06 6.93
N PHE A 163 -21.98 8.92 6.48
CA PHE A 163 -22.77 7.70 6.25
C PHE A 163 -23.42 7.20 7.55
N THR A 164 -22.70 7.21 8.68
CA THR A 164 -23.27 6.79 9.97
C THR A 164 -24.47 7.65 10.39
N ILE A 165 -24.37 8.97 10.21
CA ILE A 165 -25.48 9.90 10.46
C ILE A 165 -26.65 9.56 9.54
N GLY A 166 -26.40 9.34 8.24
CA GLY A 166 -27.42 8.95 7.28
C GLY A 166 -28.17 7.65 7.64
N VAL A 167 -27.46 6.64 8.16
CA VAL A 167 -28.05 5.37 8.61
C VAL A 167 -28.93 5.55 9.84
N GLN A 168 -28.56 6.43 10.80
CA GLN A 168 -29.39 6.70 11.97
C GLN A 168 -30.73 7.34 11.60
N TYR A 169 -30.72 8.28 10.66
CA TYR A 169 -31.95 8.86 10.14
C TYR A 169 -32.81 7.81 9.42
N LEU A 170 -32.20 6.92 8.64
CA LEU A 170 -32.92 5.81 8.00
C LEU A 170 -33.55 4.85 9.03
N LEU A 171 -32.84 4.54 10.11
CA LEU A 171 -33.37 3.71 11.20
C LEU A 171 -34.53 4.40 11.93
N GLY A 172 -34.44 5.71 12.15
CA GLY A 172 -35.56 6.53 12.63
C GLY A 172 -36.80 6.39 11.76
N ILE A 173 -36.64 6.49 10.44
CA ILE A 173 -37.73 6.31 9.46
C ILE A 173 -38.33 4.89 9.53
N VAL A 174 -37.53 3.85 9.69
CA VAL A 174 -38.03 2.46 9.84
C VAL A 174 -38.82 2.29 11.15
N VAL A 175 -38.39 2.95 12.22
CA VAL A 175 -39.14 2.99 13.48
C VAL A 175 -40.45 3.76 13.32
N ASP A 176 -40.48 4.85 12.54
CA ASP A 176 -41.69 5.61 12.22
C ASP A 176 -42.67 4.82 11.32
N LEU A 177 -42.17 3.85 10.54
CA LEU A 177 -42.98 2.90 9.76
C LEU A 177 -43.68 1.85 10.64
N LEU A 178 -43.33 1.71 11.93
CA LEU A 178 -44.10 0.92 12.88
C LEU A 178 -45.32 1.73 13.33
N PRO A 179 -46.55 1.24 13.11
CA PRO A 179 -47.77 2.05 13.11
C PRO A 179 -48.21 2.65 14.47
N LYS A 180 -47.41 2.51 15.54
CA LYS A 180 -47.72 3.05 16.88
C LYS A 180 -46.94 4.31 17.26
N VAL A 181 -45.93 4.73 16.49
CA VAL A 181 -45.11 5.91 16.85
C VAL A 181 -45.00 6.81 15.63
N ALA A 182 -46.09 7.45 15.26
CA ALA A 182 -46.07 8.58 14.34
C ALA A 182 -45.74 9.84 15.15
N TRP A 183 -44.78 10.65 14.70
CA TRP A 183 -44.85 12.11 14.52
C TRP A 183 -43.46 12.64 14.14
N ALA A 184 -43.12 12.63 12.84
CA ALA A 184 -42.30 13.67 12.22
C ALA A 184 -42.40 13.57 10.68
N GLU A 185 -42.79 14.67 10.05
CA GLU A 185 -42.75 14.83 8.61
C GLU A 185 -41.31 15.00 8.11
N GLY A 186 -40.99 14.33 7.00
CA GLY A 186 -40.13 14.86 5.95
C GLY A 186 -38.65 14.47 6.00
N VAL A 187 -38.27 13.44 5.21
CA VAL A 187 -37.24 13.48 4.15
C VAL A 187 -37.53 12.32 3.17
N ASP A 188 -37.35 12.54 1.88
CA ASP A 188 -37.65 11.61 0.79
C ASP A 188 -36.71 10.38 0.78
N PHE A 189 -37.26 9.16 0.79
CA PHE A 189 -36.56 7.87 0.84
C PHE A 189 -35.47 7.72 -0.24
N GLY A 190 -35.69 8.32 -1.42
CA GLY A 190 -34.74 8.32 -2.53
C GLY A 190 -33.48 9.16 -2.27
N VAL A 191 -33.60 10.26 -1.53
CA VAL A 191 -32.48 11.17 -1.20
C VAL A 191 -31.49 10.48 -0.24
N HIS A 192 -31.99 9.65 0.67
CA HIS A 192 -31.15 8.89 1.61
C HIS A 192 -30.34 7.79 0.93
N HIS A 193 -30.96 7.02 0.03
CA HIS A 193 -30.26 5.98 -0.73
C HIS A 193 -29.19 6.60 -1.65
N ALA A 194 -29.50 7.73 -2.28
CA ALA A 194 -28.54 8.49 -3.06
C ALA A 194 -27.37 9.00 -2.19
N GLY A 195 -27.64 9.47 -0.97
CA GLY A 195 -26.60 9.88 -0.01
C GLY A 195 -25.69 8.73 0.44
N VAL A 196 -26.25 7.55 0.70
CA VAL A 196 -25.50 6.33 1.04
C VAL A 196 -24.60 5.89 -0.11
N LEU A 197 -25.15 5.80 -1.33
CA LEU A 197 -24.38 5.44 -2.53
C LEU A 197 -23.27 6.46 -2.81
N ALA A 198 -23.57 7.75 -2.67
CA ALA A 198 -22.57 8.82 -2.82
C ALA A 198 -21.44 8.70 -1.79
N ALA A 199 -21.75 8.38 -0.52
CA ALA A 199 -20.76 8.19 0.53
C ALA A 199 -19.87 6.96 0.27
N LEU A 200 -20.42 5.84 -0.19
CA LEU A 200 -19.65 4.65 -0.57
C LEU A 200 -18.74 4.92 -1.76
N CYS A 201 -19.25 5.58 -2.80
CA CYS A 201 -18.46 5.98 -3.97
C CYS A 201 -17.33 6.95 -3.59
N LEU A 202 -17.62 7.95 -2.74
CA LEU A 202 -16.63 8.91 -2.26
C LEU A 202 -15.58 8.25 -1.37
N GLY A 203 -15.98 7.31 -0.51
CA GLY A 203 -15.08 6.51 0.33
C GLY A 203 -14.13 5.65 -0.52
N GLY A 204 -14.66 4.92 -1.51
CA GLY A 204 -13.86 4.12 -2.43
C GLY A 204 -12.91 4.97 -3.28
N PHE A 205 -13.38 6.13 -3.77
CA PHE A 205 -12.53 7.10 -4.47
C PHE A 205 -11.41 7.65 -3.58
N SER A 206 -11.74 8.02 -2.34
CA SER A 206 -10.80 8.57 -1.36
C SER A 206 -9.73 7.54 -1.00
N LEU A 207 -10.11 6.28 -0.77
CA LEU A 207 -9.15 5.19 -0.53
C LEU A 207 -8.21 4.99 -1.72
N ARG A 208 -8.75 4.93 -2.93
CA ARG A 208 -7.96 4.80 -4.17
C ARG A 208 -6.97 5.95 -4.32
N MET A 209 -7.38 7.18 -3.99
CA MET A 209 -6.51 8.36 -4.04
C MET A 209 -5.46 8.35 -2.92
N ALA A 210 -5.82 7.95 -1.71
CA ALA A 210 -4.89 7.83 -0.59
C ALA A 210 -3.76 6.84 -0.89
N VAL A 211 -4.10 5.66 -1.41
CA VAL A 211 -3.12 4.64 -1.85
C VAL A 211 -2.24 5.18 -2.98
N ARG A 212 -2.84 5.79 -4.01
CA ARG A 212 -2.08 6.39 -5.13
C ARG A 212 -1.11 7.49 -4.70
N ARG A 213 -1.44 8.21 -3.63
CA ARG A 213 -0.62 9.29 -3.09
C ARG A 213 0.35 8.84 -1.99
N ARG A 214 0.43 7.53 -1.71
CA ARG A 214 1.22 6.96 -0.60
C ARG A 214 0.96 7.70 0.71
N GLU A 215 -0.31 8.03 0.99
CA GLU A 215 -0.66 8.62 2.28
C GLU A 215 -0.37 7.59 3.40
N PRO A 216 0.11 8.01 4.57
CA PRO A 216 0.57 7.10 5.62
C PRO A 216 -0.55 6.17 6.10
N GLY A 217 -0.36 4.86 5.88
CA GLY A 217 -1.35 3.83 6.19
C GLY A 217 -1.77 3.76 7.66
N GLN A 218 -0.86 4.11 8.58
CA GLN A 218 -1.17 4.19 10.02
C GLN A 218 -2.26 5.22 10.32
N VAL A 219 -2.24 6.38 9.65
CA VAL A 219 -3.27 7.42 9.82
C VAL A 219 -4.61 6.92 9.29
N PHE A 220 -4.59 6.21 8.16
CA PHE A 220 -5.80 5.57 7.62
C PHE A 220 -6.35 4.51 8.57
N GLN A 221 -5.52 3.60 9.09
CA GLN A 221 -5.94 2.56 10.04
C GLN A 221 -6.54 3.15 11.32
N ILE A 222 -5.90 4.18 11.90
CA ILE A 222 -6.40 4.87 13.09
C ILE A 222 -7.74 5.53 12.81
N LEU A 223 -7.83 6.35 11.74
CA LEU A 223 -9.06 7.10 11.45
C LEU A 223 -10.20 6.19 11.01
N MET A 224 -9.91 5.12 10.25
CA MET A 224 -10.89 4.09 9.91
C MET A 224 -11.35 3.35 11.17
N GLY A 225 -10.42 2.94 12.04
CA GLY A 225 -10.74 2.28 13.31
C GLY A 225 -11.63 3.14 14.22
N LEU A 226 -11.32 4.43 14.36
CA LEU A 226 -12.16 5.38 15.10
C LEU A 226 -13.55 5.53 14.46
N SER A 227 -13.62 5.57 13.13
CA SER A 227 -14.89 5.68 12.41
C SER A 227 -15.76 4.43 12.60
N LEU A 228 -15.15 3.24 12.59
CA LEU A 228 -15.83 1.95 12.84
C LEU A 228 -16.27 1.79 14.31
N LEU A 229 -15.45 2.24 15.27
CA LEU A 229 -15.83 2.27 16.69
C LEU A 229 -17.04 3.20 16.91
N PHE A 230 -17.02 4.38 16.30
CA PHE A 230 -18.15 5.31 16.34
C PHE A 230 -19.41 4.68 15.73
N LEU A 231 -19.29 4.04 14.56
CA LEU A 231 -20.40 3.30 13.94
C LEU A 231 -20.96 2.21 14.88
N GLY A 232 -20.09 1.41 15.50
CA GLY A 232 -20.50 0.37 16.44
C GLY A 232 -21.25 0.93 17.65
N PHE A 233 -20.77 2.04 18.22
CA PHE A 233 -21.45 2.75 19.30
C PHE A 233 -22.84 3.26 18.87
N GLN A 234 -22.96 3.84 17.68
CA GLN A 234 -24.25 4.30 17.14
C GLN A 234 -25.23 3.14 16.91
N CYS A 235 -24.77 1.99 16.42
CA CYS A 235 -25.61 0.79 16.27
C CYS A 235 -26.13 0.28 17.62
N ILE A 236 -25.30 0.29 18.67
CA ILE A 236 -25.72 -0.11 20.03
C ILE A 236 -26.82 0.82 20.54
N ILE A 237 -26.67 2.14 20.39
CA ILE A 237 -27.71 3.10 20.77
C ILE A 237 -29.00 2.84 19.99
N GLY A 238 -28.92 2.65 18.67
CA GLY A 238 -30.08 2.34 17.84
C GLY A 238 -30.82 1.09 18.30
N ILE A 239 -30.09 0.01 18.62
CA ILE A 239 -30.66 -1.23 19.17
C ILE A 239 -31.35 -0.97 20.52
N ILE A 240 -30.72 -0.22 21.43
CA ILE A 240 -31.30 0.12 22.73
C ILE A 240 -32.63 0.88 22.56
N VAL A 241 -32.68 1.85 21.65
CA VAL A 241 -33.89 2.63 21.36
C VAL A 241 -35.00 1.73 20.83
N VAL A 242 -34.71 0.88 19.85
CA VAL A 242 -35.69 -0.07 19.27
C VAL A 242 -36.18 -1.07 20.32
N LEU A 243 -35.30 -1.61 21.17
CA LEU A 243 -35.71 -2.51 22.25
C LEU A 243 -36.58 -1.80 23.28
N SER A 244 -36.25 -0.56 23.64
CA SER A 244 -37.04 0.25 24.57
C SER A 244 -38.43 0.56 24.03
N THR A 245 -38.56 0.87 22.74
CA THR A 245 -39.87 1.13 22.10
C THR A 245 -40.70 -0.15 22.01
N LEU A 246 -40.09 -1.28 21.65
CA LEU A 246 -40.77 -2.59 21.63
C LEU A 246 -41.25 -3.02 23.02
N LEU A 247 -40.42 -2.85 24.06
CA LEU A 247 -40.80 -3.13 25.45
C LEU A 247 -41.96 -2.23 25.89
N SER A 248 -41.87 -0.93 25.62
CA SER A 248 -42.95 0.01 25.96
C SER A 248 -44.26 -0.38 25.28
N ALA A 249 -44.22 -0.78 24.01
CA ALA A 249 -45.39 -1.23 23.24
C ALA A 249 -45.95 -2.60 23.67
N ALA A 250 -45.15 -3.44 24.34
CA ALA A 250 -45.57 -4.74 24.86
C ALA A 250 -46.23 -4.64 26.25
N PHE A 251 -45.89 -3.59 27.02
CA PHE A 251 -46.42 -3.34 28.36
C PHE A 251 -47.48 -2.22 28.42
N SER A 252 -47.93 -1.71 27.26
CA SER A 252 -49.06 -0.78 27.11
C SER A 252 -50.23 -1.44 26.39
#